data_AF-A0A3P8NUK4-F1
#
_entry.id   AF-A0A3P8NUK4-F1
#
_cell.length_a   1.000
_cell.length_b   1.000
_cell.length_c   1.000
_cell.angle_alpha   90.00
_cell.angle_beta   90.00
_cell.angle_gamma   90.00
#
_symmetry.space_group_name_H-M   'P 1'
#
loop_
_entity.id
_entity.type
_entity.pdbx_description
1 polymer ?
#
loop_
_entity_poly.entity_id
_entity_poly.type
_entity_poly.pdbx_seq_one_letter_code
_entity_poly.pdbx_strand_id
1 'polypeptide(L)' 'MKTTQFLLLCILGAALLSAVNCNNANGPDNCCFKLYPGRIQANLIKSYRLTDHRCPKSVIFITKKSRSVCVDASAS' A
#
# COMPACT_ATOMS: atom_id res chain seq x y z
N MET A 1 -9.34 0.01 -43.28
CA MET A 1 -10.12 -0.72 -42.26
C MET A 1 -9.25 -1.65 -41.40
N LYS A 2 -8.37 -2.47 -41.99
CA LYS A 2 -7.52 -3.42 -41.22
C LYS A 2 -6.52 -2.71 -40.28
N THR A 3 -5.85 -1.67 -40.76
CA THR A 3 -4.87 -0.88 -40.00
C THR A 3 -5.48 -0.20 -38.77
N THR A 4 -6.68 0.36 -38.91
CA THR A 4 -7.44 0.98 -37.81
C THR A 4 -7.81 -0.03 -36.73
N GLN A 5 -8.16 -1.25 -37.12
CA GLN A 5 -8.49 -2.34 -36.20
C GLN A 5 -7.27 -2.80 -35.39
N PHE A 6 -6.09 -2.92 -36.03
CA PHE A 6 -4.85 -3.22 -35.31
C PHE A 6 -4.46 -2.11 -34.32
N LEU A 7 -4.60 -0.85 -34.71
CA LEU A 7 -4.34 0.29 -33.82
C LEU A 7 -5.28 0.30 -32.61
N LEU A 8 -6.57 0.03 -32.82
CA LEU A 8 -7.56 -0.07 -31.75
C LEU A 8 -7.21 -1.19 -30.76
N LEU A 9 -6.79 -2.36 -31.26
CA LEU A 9 -6.37 -3.49 -30.43
C LEU A 9 -5.14 -3.15 -29.57
N CYS A 10 -4.15 -2.46 -30.15
CA CYS A 10 -2.97 -2.00 -29.40
C CYS A 10 -3.33 -1.00 -28.30
N ILE A 11 -4.22 -0.04 -28.59
CA ILE A 11 -4.67 0.95 -27.60
C ILE A 11 -5.44 0.27 -26.47
N LEU A 12 -6.34 -0.67 -26.79
CA LEU A 12 -7.06 -1.46 -25.78
C LEU A 12 -6.10 -2.27 -24.91
N GLY A 13 -5.09 -2.92 -25.52
CA GLY A 13 -4.08 -3.69 -24.79
C GLY A 13 -3.29 -2.81 -23.81
N ALA A 14 -2.84 -1.63 -24.24
CA ALA A 14 -2.12 -0.69 -23.39
C ALA A 14 -2.98 -0.15 -22.22
N ALA A 15 -4.27 0.12 -22.48
CA ALA A 15 -5.21 0.59 -21.45
C ALA A 15 -5.49 -0.49 -20.38
N LEU A 16 -5.65 -1.75 -20.79
CA LEU A 16 -5.86 -2.86 -19.85
C LEU A 16 -4.60 -3.15 -19.01
N LEU A 17 -3.42 -3.12 -19.63
CA LEU A 17 -2.14 -3.30 -18.92
C LEU A 17 -1.91 -2.19 -17.90
N SER A 18 -2.12 -0.92 -18.28
CA SER A 18 -1.99 0.20 -17.35
C SER A 18 -2.96 0.11 -16.16
N ALA A 19 -4.20 -0.33 -16.37
CA ALA A 19 -5.15 -0.53 -15.27
C ALA A 19 -4.70 -1.58 -14.24
N VAL A 20 -4.05 -2.67 -14.69
CA VAL A 20 -3.50 -3.71 -13.80
C VAL A 20 -2.29 -3.18 -13.01
N ASN A 21 -1.43 -2.38 -13.64
CA ASN A 21 -0.26 -1.78 -13.00
C ASN A 21 -0.61 -0.63 -12.03
N CYS A 22 -1.75 0.05 -12.24
CA CYS A 22 -2.18 1.17 -11.41
C CYS A 22 -2.74 0.79 -10.02
N ASN A 23 -2.93 -0.50 -9.73
CA ASN A 23 -3.38 -0.93 -8.39
C ASN A 23 -2.38 -0.58 -7.27
N ASN A 24 -1.14 -0.21 -7.63
CA ASN A 24 -0.05 0.15 -6.71
C ASN A 24 0.44 1.61 -6.86
N ALA A 25 -0.33 2.49 -7.53
CA ALA A 25 0.11 3.87 -7.81
C ALA A 25 0.29 4.74 -6.55
N ASN A 26 -0.23 4.32 -5.40
CA ASN A 26 0.11 4.87 -4.08
C ASN A 26 1.06 3.87 -3.41
N GLY A 27 2.36 4.08 -3.58
CA GLY A 27 3.39 3.08 -3.31
C GLY A 27 3.38 2.45 -1.91
N PRO A 28 4.09 1.31 -1.76
CA PRO A 28 4.05 0.42 -0.60
C PRO A 28 4.51 1.02 0.74
N ASP A 29 5.13 2.20 0.74
CA ASP A 29 5.69 2.80 1.97
C ASP A 29 4.63 3.37 2.93
N ASN A 30 3.40 3.56 2.43
CA ASN A 30 2.29 4.14 3.20
C ASN A 30 1.17 3.13 3.53
N CYS A 31 1.27 1.90 3.02
CA CYS A 31 0.33 0.82 3.32
C CYS A 31 1.02 -0.29 4.10
N CYS A 32 0.25 -0.95 4.97
CA CYS A 32 0.72 -2.13 5.70
C CYS A 32 0.16 -3.41 5.06
N PHE A 33 1.02 -4.15 4.36
CA PHE A 33 0.69 -5.47 3.81
C PHE A 33 1.07 -6.62 4.76
N LYS A 34 1.97 -6.35 5.71
CA LYS A 34 2.42 -7.31 6.71
C LYS A 34 2.27 -6.72 8.09
N LEU A 35 1.36 -7.29 8.87
CA LEU A 35 1.12 -6.90 10.24
C LEU A 35 2.09 -7.62 11.18
N TYR A 36 2.54 -6.93 12.23
CA TYR A 36 3.31 -7.53 13.30
C TYR A 36 2.36 -8.39 14.17
N PRO A 37 2.60 -9.70 14.31
CA PRO A 37 1.68 -10.60 15.00
C PRO A 37 1.73 -10.47 16.53
N GLY A 38 2.72 -9.76 17.07
CA GLY A 38 2.94 -9.63 18.51
C GLY A 38 2.43 -8.31 19.09
N ARG A 39 2.54 -8.19 20.42
CA ARG A 39 2.33 -6.92 21.11
C ARG A 39 3.64 -6.14 21.18
N ILE A 40 3.55 -4.83 21.01
CA ILE A 40 4.70 -3.93 21.13
C ILE A 40 4.60 -3.21 22.48
N GLN A 41 5.69 -3.19 23.22
CA GLN A 41 5.74 -2.46 24.48
C GLN A 41 5.69 -0.95 24.20
N ALA A 42 4.76 -0.24 24.83
CA ALA A 42 4.53 1.19 24.58
C ALA A 42 5.78 2.06 24.82
N ASN A 43 6.64 1.67 25.77
CA ASN A 43 7.90 2.34 26.07
C ASN A 43 8.93 2.33 24.92
N LEU A 44 8.77 1.46 23.91
CA LEU A 44 9.61 1.37 22.72
C LEU A 44 9.12 2.26 21.58
N ILE A 45 7.89 2.77 21.65
CA ILE A 45 7.28 3.61 20.63
C ILE A 45 7.77 5.05 20.82
N LYS A 46 8.24 5.67 19.74
CA LYS A 46 8.62 7.09 19.67
C LYS A 46 7.46 7.93 19.14
N SER A 47 6.77 7.44 18.12
CA SER A 47 5.61 8.10 17.51
C SER A 47 4.78 7.09 16.71
N TYR A 48 3.64 7.52 16.19
CA TYR A 48 2.78 6.72 15.32
C TYR A 48 2.29 7.55 14.14
N ARG A 49 1.88 6.87 13.07
CA ARG A 49 1.22 7.46 11.91
C ARG A 49 0.16 6.51 11.38
N LEU A 50 -0.96 7.07 10.93
CA LEU A 50 -2.01 6.30 10.27
C LEU A 50 -1.60 5.98 8.83
N THR A 51 -2.04 4.83 8.32
CA THR A 51 -1.94 4.54 6.89
C THR A 51 -2.86 5.45 6.10
N ASP A 52 -2.59 5.57 4.81
CA ASP A 52 -3.44 6.33 3.89
C ASP A 52 -4.85 5.72 3.87
N HIS A 53 -5.89 6.56 3.71
CA HIS A 53 -7.29 6.13 3.65
C HIS A 53 -7.58 5.13 2.53
N ARG A 54 -6.71 5.04 1.52
CA ARG A 54 -6.77 4.09 0.40
C ARG A 54 -6.22 2.70 0.77
N CYS A 55 -5.57 2.56 1.92
CA CYS A 55 -5.00 1.30 2.41
C CYS A 55 -5.98 0.55 3.35
N PRO A 56 -5.76 -0.75 3.58
CA PRO A 56 -6.37 -1.45 4.71
C PRO A 56 -6.06 -0.74 6.03
N LYS A 57 -7.07 -0.61 6.90
CA LYS A 57 -6.98 0.12 8.17
C LYS A 57 -5.87 -0.48 9.04
N SER A 58 -4.84 0.31 9.30
CA SER A 58 -3.66 -0.09 10.08
C SER A 58 -2.94 1.13 10.63
N VAL A 59 -2.11 0.90 11.64
CA VAL A 59 -1.29 1.94 12.28
C VAL A 59 0.18 1.56 12.14
N ILE A 60 1.02 2.53 11.78
CA ILE A 60 2.47 2.35 11.73
C ILE A 60 3.07 2.99 12.98
N PHE A 61 3.65 2.17 13.86
CA PHE A 61 4.46 2.65 14.98
C PHE A 61 5.90 2.87 14.56
N ILE A 62 6.45 4.01 14.95
CA ILE A 62 7.85 4.36 14.79
C ILE A 62 8.51 4.13 16.14
N THR A 63 9.41 3.17 16.22
CA THR A 63 10.11 2.85 17.47
C THR A 63 11.24 3.85 17.75
N LYS A 64 11.74 3.88 19.00
CA LYS A 64 12.92 4.66 19.39
C LYS A 64 14.19 4.30 18.59
N LYS A 65 14.24 3.09 18.02
CA LYS A 65 15.31 2.62 17.10
C LYS A 65 15.02 2.96 15.63
N SER A 66 14.09 3.87 15.36
CA SER A 66 13.68 4.29 14.01
C SER A 66 13.15 3.15 13.12
N ARG A 67 12.63 2.07 13.72
CA ARG A 67 11.94 1.00 12.97
C ARG A 67 10.46 1.33 12.83
N SER A 68 9.94 1.20 11.62
CA SER A 68 8.50 1.24 11.32
C SER A 68 7.90 -0.15 11.51
N VAL A 69 6.85 -0.25 12.32
CA VAL A 69 6.15 -1.51 12.60
C VAL A 69 4.67 -1.34 12.34
N CYS A 70 4.15 -2.14 11.42
CA CYS A 70 2.74 -2.17 11.07
C CYS A 70 1.94 -2.97 12.10
N VAL A 71 0.87 -2.39 12.61
CA VAL A 71 -0.03 -3.00 13.60
C VAL A 71 -1.47 -2.82 13.14
N ASP A 72 -2.29 -3.80 13.48
CA ASP A 72 -3.73 -3.75 13.23
C ASP A 72 -4.37 -2.66 14.10
N ALA A 73 -5.11 -1.75 13.47
CA ALA A 73 -5.78 -0.64 14.16
C ALA A 73 -6.93 -1.11 15.07
N SER A 74 -7.42 -2.34 14.90
CA SER A 74 -8.46 -2.94 15.75
C SER A 74 -7.90 -3.56 17.04
N ALA A 75 -6.58 -3.73 17.13
CA ALA A 75 -5.91 -4.39 18.24
C ALA A 75 -5.13 -3.42 19.16
N SER A 76 -5.16 -2.12 18.86
CA SER A 76 -4.51 -1.04 19.62
C SER A 76 -5.40 -0.43 20.67
#